data_AF-A0A5E4SKZ9-F1
#
_entry.id   AF-A0A5E4SKZ9-F1
#
_cell.length_a   1.000
_cell.length_b   1.000
_cell.length_c   1.000
_cell.angle_alpha   90.00
_cell.angle_beta   90.00
_cell.angle_gamma   90.00
#
_symmetry.space_group_name_H-M   'P 1'
#
loop_
_entity.id
_entity.type
_entity.pdbx_description
1 polymer ?
#
loop_
_entity_poly.entity_id
_entity_poly.type
_entity_poly.pdbx_seq_one_letter_code
_entity_poly.pdbx_strand_id
1 'polypeptide(L)' 'MERIYVQFFDQTEEEVVALLGGVGDPEVYRHQGVVQSNDPRYDAFLDKIDAYARSRLWMIQPAGPDAAP' A
#
# COMPACT_ATOMS: atom_id res chain seq x y z
N MET A 1 9.77 -5.05 -10.11
CA MET A 1 9.30 -4.48 -8.83
C MET A 1 7.96 -3.83 -9.08
N GLU A 2 7.00 -4.08 -8.19
CA GLU A 2 5.61 -3.65 -8.36
C GLU A 2 5.40 -2.28 -7.71
N ARG A 3 4.60 -1.45 -8.35
CA ARG A 3 4.24 -0.12 -7.84
C ARG A 3 3.02 -0.23 -6.96
N ILE A 4 3.11 0.33 -5.76
CA ILE A 4 2.07 0.28 -4.75
C ILE A 4 1.62 1.70 -4.44
N TYR A 5 0.34 1.96 -4.57
CA TYR A 5 -0.25 3.24 -4.18
C TYR A 5 -0.50 3.23 -2.68
N VAL A 6 -0.01 4.25 -1.99
CA VAL A 6 -0.11 4.36 -0.53
C VAL A 6 -0.56 5.75 -0.14
N GLN A 7 -1.18 5.87 1.03
CA GLN A 7 -1.39 7.14 1.70
C GLN A 7 -0.29 7.30 2.75
N PHE A 8 0.46 8.40 2.68
CA PHE A 8 1.37 8.81 3.74
C PHE A 8 0.62 9.56 4.84
N PHE A 9 1.16 9.56 6.05
CA PHE A 9 0.60 10.34 7.14
C PHE A 9 0.58 11.85 6.81
N ASP A 10 1.68 12.35 6.26
CA ASP A 10 1.86 13.76 5.90
C ASP A 10 2.81 13.92 4.68
N GLN A 11 3.21 15.15 4.41
CA GLN A 11 4.10 15.54 3.31
C GLN A 11 5.56 15.09 3.44
N THR A 12 5.98 14.55 4.60
CA THR A 12 7.35 14.04 4.79
C THR A 12 7.58 12.69 4.11
N GLU A 13 6.48 11.97 3.81
CA GLU A 13 6.49 10.63 3.21
C GLU A 13 7.23 9.58 4.06
N GLU A 14 7.35 9.78 5.38
CA GLU A 14 8.09 8.84 6.25
C GLU A 14 7.25 7.63 6.68
N GLU A 15 5.93 7.80 6.86
CA GLU A 15 5.04 6.76 7.36
C GLU A 15 3.88 6.48 6.40
N VAL A 16 3.75 5.21 5.99
CA VAL A 16 2.56 4.71 5.27
C VAL A 16 1.46 4.37 6.27
N VAL A 17 0.26 4.92 6.05
CA VAL A 17 -0.91 4.70 6.92
C VAL A 17 -2.05 3.95 6.24
N ALA A 18 -2.05 3.88 4.90
CA ALA A 18 -2.99 3.06 4.15
C ALA A 18 -2.42 2.56 2.83
N LEU A 19 -2.87 1.37 2.42
CA LEU A 19 -2.72 0.86 1.06
C LEU A 19 -3.93 1.30 0.21
N LEU A 20 -3.67 1.77 -1.00
CA LEU A 20 -4.69 2.21 -1.95
C LEU A 20 -4.69 1.31 -3.20
N GLY A 21 -5.87 1.06 -3.76
CA GLY A 21 -6.02 0.24 -4.99
C GLY A 21 -5.61 0.97 -6.29
N GLY A 22 -5.31 2.27 -6.22
CA GLY A 22 -5.01 3.10 -7.39
C GLY A 22 -4.86 4.57 -7.02
N VAL A 23 -4.85 5.44 -8.04
CA VAL A 23 -4.88 6.89 -7.86
C VAL A 23 -6.21 7.30 -7.22
N GLY A 24 -6.13 7.94 -6.04
CA GLY A 24 -7.26 8.47 -5.30
C GLY A 24 -7.50 9.94 -5.58
N ASP A 25 -8.60 10.46 -5.02
CA ASP A 25 -8.93 11.88 -5.08
C ASP A 25 -7.95 12.70 -4.20
N PRO A 26 -7.24 13.70 -4.75
CA PRO A 26 -6.26 14.49 -3.99
C PRO A 26 -6.89 15.33 -2.86
N GLU A 27 -8.19 15.63 -2.91
CA GLU A 27 -8.87 16.34 -1.82
C GLU A 27 -9.07 15.45 -0.59
N VAL A 28 -9.20 14.13 -0.81
CA VAL A 28 -9.36 13.09 0.22
C VAL A 28 -8.01 12.51 0.64
N TYR A 29 -7.13 12.23 -0.32
CA TYR A 29 -5.83 11.58 -0.16
C TYR A 29 -4.69 12.55 -0.46
N ARG A 30 -4.60 13.62 0.34
CA ARG A 30 -3.68 14.76 0.12
C ARG A 30 -2.20 14.40 0.08
N HIS A 31 -1.84 13.27 0.69
CA HIS A 31 -0.45 12.78 0.76
C HIS A 31 -0.35 11.38 0.16
N GLN A 32 -1.11 11.14 -0.91
CA GLN A 32 -0.96 9.91 -1.68
C GLN A 32 0.39 9.90 -2.39
N GLY A 33 1.04 8.75 -2.38
CA GLY A 33 2.25 8.50 -3.14
C GLY A 33 2.32 7.10 -3.71
N VAL A 34 3.46 6.81 -4.34
CA VAL A 34 3.77 5.51 -4.93
C VAL A 34 5.09 5.01 -4.36
N VAL A 35 5.06 3.83 -3.78
CA VAL A 35 6.25 3.12 -3.30
C VAL A 35 6.46 1.84 -4.08
N GLN A 36 7.64 1.24 -3.96
CA GLN A 36 7.90 -0.09 -4.52
C GLN A 36 7.48 -1.18 -3.53
N SER A 37 7.21 -2.39 -4.01
CA SER A 37 6.85 -3.53 -3.16
C SER A 37 7.93 -3.97 -2.16
N ASN A 38 9.16 -3.47 -2.30
CA ASN A 38 10.28 -3.70 -1.37
C ASN A 38 10.68 -2.42 -0.60
N ASP A 39 9.82 -1.40 -0.56
CA ASP A 39 10.08 -0.17 0.20
C ASP A 39 9.97 -0.46 1.71
N PRO A 40 10.97 -0.10 2.52
CA PRO A 40 10.95 -0.38 3.96
C PRO A 40 9.78 0.29 4.69
N ARG A 41 9.25 1.40 4.16
CA ARG A 41 8.05 2.06 4.72
C ARG A 41 6.80 1.23 4.51
N TYR A 42 6.72 0.52 3.39
CA TYR A 42 5.64 -0.41 3.11
C TYR A 42 5.73 -1.66 3.99
N ASP A 43 6.93 -2.21 4.16
CA ASP A 43 7.16 -3.33 5.08
C ASP A 43 6.78 -2.97 6.52
N ALA A 44 7.17 -1.78 6.99
CA ALA A 44 6.80 -1.28 8.32
C ALA A 44 5.27 -1.13 8.50
N PHE A 45 4.54 -0.76 7.44
CA PHE A 45 3.08 -0.75 7.45
C PHE A 45 2.51 -2.18 7.56
N LEU A 46 3.04 -3.14 6.80
CA LEU A 46 2.60 -4.54 6.83
C LEU A 46 2.84 -5.22 8.18
N ASP A 47 3.80 -4.75 8.97
CA ASP A 47 4.07 -5.25 10.31
C ASP A 47 3.13 -4.66 11.38
N LYS A 48 2.54 -3.50 11.11
CA LYS A 48 1.56 -2.83 12.00
C LYS A 48 0.15 -3.39 11.88
N ILE A 49 -0.22 -3.87 10.69
CA ILE A 49 -1.55 -4.45 10.47
C ILE A 49 -1.61 -5.87 11.00
N ASP A 50 -2.76 -6.27 11.53
CA ASP A 50 -2.94 -7.63 12.03
C ASP A 50 -2.88 -8.67 10.89
N ALA A 51 -2.56 -9.91 11.25
CA ALA A 51 -2.41 -10.99 10.28
C ALA A 51 -3.67 -11.25 9.44
N TYR A 52 -4.87 -10.99 10.00
CA TYR A 52 -6.12 -11.13 9.27
C TYR A 52 -6.23 -10.06 8.18
N ALA A 53 -5.96 -8.79 8.50
CA ALA A 53 -5.87 -7.70 7.51
C ALA A 53 -4.80 -7.99 6.45
N ARG A 54 -3.61 -8.47 6.85
CA ARG A 54 -2.52 -8.81 5.92
C ARG A 54 -2.92 -9.92 4.95
N SER A 55 -3.59 -10.96 5.44
CA SER A 55 -4.15 -12.05 4.64
C SER A 55 -5.32 -11.67 3.73
N ARG A 56 -5.73 -10.39 3.67
CA ARG A 56 -6.78 -9.90 2.77
C ARG A 56 -6.23 -8.92 1.73
N LEU A 57 -5.00 -8.42 1.92
CA LEU A 57 -4.37 -7.50 0.98
C LEU A 57 -4.18 -8.11 -0.42
N TRP A 58 -4.01 -9.42 -0.52
CA TRP A 58 -3.95 -10.13 -1.81
C TRP A 58 -5.25 -10.05 -2.62
N MET A 59 -6.38 -9.68 -2.00
CA MET A 59 -7.65 -9.45 -2.70
C MET A 59 -7.78 -8.03 -3.28
N ILE A 60 -6.95 -7.09 -2.80
CA ILE A 60 -7.00 -5.67 -3.17
C ILE A 60 -5.90 -5.34 -4.18
N GLN A 61 -4.79 -6.07 -4.16
CA GLN A 61 -3.82 -6.07 -5.24
C GLN A 61 -4.37 -6.94 -6.38
N PRO A 62 -4.39 -6.47 -7.65
CA PRO A 62 -4.66 -7.39 -8.75
C PRO A 62 -3.63 -8.50 -8.66
N ALA A 63 -4.10 -9.75 -8.64
CA ALA A 63 -3.26 -10.91 -8.81
C ALA A 63 -2.22 -10.61 -9.89
N GLY A 64 -0.95 -10.57 -9.52
CA GLY A 64 0.12 -10.71 -10.51
C GLY A 64 -0.20 -11.94 -11.37
N PRO A 65 0.25 -11.98 -12.64
CA PRO A 65 -0.15 -13.00 -13.62
C PRO A 65 0.09 -14.47 -13.21
N ASP A 66 0.72 -14.72 -12.05
CA ASP A 66 1.00 -16.04 -11.50
C ASP A 66 0.11 -16.47 -10.33
N ALA A 67 -0.95 -15.74 -9.96
CA ALA A 67 -1.90 -16.23 -8.96
C ALA A 67 -3.01 -17.08 -9.61
N ALA A 68 -2.65 -18.32 -9.95
CA ALA A 68 -3.56 -19.45 -10.11
C ALA A 68 -3.14 -20.55 -9.11
N PRO A 69 -4.09 -21.38 -8.62
CA PRO A 69 -3.88 -22.28 -7.47
C PRO A 69 -2.75 -23.31 -7.63
#